data_AF-A0A436ZTM6-F1
#
_entry.id   AF-A0A436ZTM6-F1
#
_cell.length_a   1.000
_cell.length_b   1.000
_cell.length_c   1.000
_cell.angle_alpha   90.00
_cell.angle_beta   90.00
_cell.angle_gamma   90.00
#
_symmetry.space_group_name_H-M   'P 1'
#
loop_
_entity.id
_entity.type
_entity.pdbx_description
1 polymer ?
#
loop_
_entity_poly.entity_id
_entity_poly.type
_entity_poly.pdbx_seq_one_letter_code
_entity_poly.pdbx_strand_id
1 'polypeptide(L)'
;MAALNCMHAQRKDTKGWVPLHYAAAQGCLDTIEILVSVATEAKIALNINQLDHQGRPPLYVAAESGQVETVKVLKKTYKADIEMRDSQTRLYSAVLYMKATRLLRKHLQ
;
A
#
# COMPACT_ATOMS: atom_id res chain seq x y z
N MET A 1 9.31 21.27 22.63
CA MET A 1 10.03 20.97 21.38
C MET A 1 9.56 19.62 20.81
N ALA A 2 8.32 19.52 20.28
CA ALA A 2 7.81 18.28 19.70
C ALA A 2 6.88 18.49 18.50
N ALA A 3 6.97 19.66 17.84
CA ALA A 3 6.09 20.01 16.73
C ALA A 3 6.79 20.02 15.36
N LEU A 4 8.08 19.68 15.27
CA LEU A 4 8.83 19.76 14.02
C LEU A 4 8.92 18.43 13.23
N ASN A 5 8.54 17.29 13.81
CA ASN A 5 8.72 15.98 13.15
C ASN A 5 7.48 15.45 12.40
N CYS A 6 6.38 16.19 12.38
CA CYS A 6 5.09 15.68 11.88
C CYS A 6 4.83 15.93 10.37
N MET A 7 5.76 16.56 9.62
CA MET A 7 5.46 17.03 8.26
C MET A 7 5.88 16.09 7.10
N HIS A 8 6.45 14.91 7.33
CA HIS A 8 7.04 14.11 6.22
C HIS A 8 6.41 12.74 5.93
N ALA A 9 5.65 12.12 6.82
CA ALA A 9 5.13 10.76 6.56
C ALA A 9 4.01 10.71 5.48
N GLN A 10 3.41 11.86 5.14
CA GLN A 10 2.44 11.98 4.04
C GLN A 10 2.97 12.78 2.84
N ARG A 11 4.26 13.19 2.85
CA ARG A 11 4.78 13.92 1.70
C ARG A 11 4.76 13.00 0.49
N LYS A 12 4.00 13.43 -0.51
CA LYS A 12 3.99 12.81 -1.82
C LYS A 12 5.27 13.20 -2.52
N ASP A 13 5.91 12.22 -3.16
CA ASP A 13 6.96 12.51 -4.12
C ASP A 13 6.38 13.08 -5.43
N THR A 14 7.22 13.28 -6.44
CA THR A 14 6.81 13.81 -7.75
C THR A 14 5.79 12.92 -8.48
N LYS A 15 5.64 11.66 -8.09
CA LYS A 15 4.67 10.70 -8.62
C LYS A 15 3.41 10.56 -7.76
N GLY A 16 3.35 11.26 -6.62
CA GLY A 16 2.23 11.13 -5.69
C GLY A 16 2.45 10.05 -4.62
N TRP A 17 3.61 9.39 -4.61
CA TRP A 17 3.88 8.26 -3.72
C TRP A 17 4.21 8.73 -2.31
N VAL A 18 3.61 8.04 -1.35
CA VAL A 18 3.99 8.11 0.07
C VAL A 18 4.87 6.90 0.42
N PRO A 19 5.59 6.91 1.56
CA PRO A 19 6.46 5.80 1.96
C PRO A 19 5.79 4.42 1.90
N LEU A 20 4.47 4.36 2.18
CA LEU A 20 3.70 3.12 2.09
C LEU A 20 3.62 2.54 0.67
N HIS A 21 3.64 3.35 -0.39
CA HIS A 21 3.70 2.86 -1.78
C HIS A 21 5.00 2.12 -2.05
N TYR A 22 6.12 2.67 -1.56
CA TYR A 22 7.43 2.04 -1.71
C TYR A 22 7.52 0.72 -0.92
N ALA A 23 7.06 0.72 0.33
CA ALA A 23 7.03 -0.50 1.15
C ALA A 23 6.13 -1.57 0.53
N ALA A 24 4.98 -1.17 -0.02
CA ALA A 24 4.06 -2.04 -0.73
C ALA A 24 4.67 -2.62 -2.03
N ALA A 25 5.36 -1.80 -2.83
CA ALA A 25 6.03 -2.23 -4.05
C ALA A 25 7.14 -3.26 -3.78
N GLN A 26 7.93 -3.02 -2.73
CA GLN A 26 9.05 -3.89 -2.36
C GLN A 26 8.61 -5.16 -1.61
N GLY A 27 7.36 -5.22 -1.16
CA GLY A 27 6.85 -6.34 -0.37
C GLY A 27 7.40 -6.40 1.05
N CYS A 28 8.02 -5.33 1.53
CA CYS A 28 8.68 -5.29 2.84
C CYS A 28 7.65 -5.07 3.95
N LEU A 29 7.12 -6.17 4.49
CA LEU A 29 6.18 -6.15 5.62
C LEU A 29 6.74 -5.42 6.84
N ASP A 30 8.00 -5.68 7.19
CA ASP A 30 8.66 -5.02 8.33
C ASP A 30 8.65 -3.49 8.18
N THR A 31 8.85 -2.99 6.95
CA THR A 31 8.79 -1.56 6.66
C THR A 31 7.38 -1.00 6.82
N ILE A 32 6.34 -1.77 6.47
CA ILE A 32 4.94 -1.37 6.67
C ILE A 32 4.62 -1.30 8.16
N GLU A 33 5.05 -2.30 8.94
CA GLU A 33 4.83 -2.34 10.38
C GLU A 33 5.55 -1.18 11.09
N ILE A 34 6.82 -0.93 10.75
CA ILE A 34 7.57 0.21 11.28
C ILE A 34 6.87 1.52 10.90
N LEU A 35 6.42 1.68 9.65
CA LEU A 35 5.75 2.90 9.22
C LEU A 35 4.45 3.16 10.00
N VAL A 36 3.68 2.11 10.30
CA VAL A 36 2.45 2.19 11.09
C VAL A 36 2.76 2.46 12.56
N SER A 37 3.75 1.79 13.13
CA SER A 37 4.16 1.98 14.53
C SER A 37 4.67 3.40 14.75
N VAL A 38 5.56 3.89 13.89
CA VAL A 38 6.06 5.27 13.92
C VAL A 38 4.92 6.26 13.70
N ALA A 39 4.00 6.00 12.77
CA ALA A 39 2.84 6.88 12.57
C ALA A 39 1.95 6.92 13.82
N THR A 40 1.74 5.80 14.48
CA THR A 40 0.92 5.69 15.70
C THR A 40 1.58 6.43 16.87
N GLU A 41 2.87 6.18 17.10
CA GLU A 41 3.68 6.84 18.13
C GLU A 41 3.76 8.35 17.92
N ALA A 42 3.97 8.78 16.68
CA ALA A 42 4.02 10.19 16.30
C ALA A 42 2.63 10.83 16.18
N LYS A 43 1.54 10.09 16.43
CA LYS A 43 0.14 10.52 16.24
C LYS A 43 -0.12 11.12 14.86
N ILE A 44 0.52 10.57 13.84
CA ILE A 44 0.33 10.93 12.44
C ILE A 44 -0.81 10.09 11.87
N ALA A 45 -1.79 10.75 11.26
CA ALA A 45 -2.79 10.07 10.48
C ALA A 45 -2.12 9.42 9.25
N LEU A 46 -1.92 8.10 9.24
CA LEU A 46 -1.41 7.39 8.07
C LEU A 46 -2.59 6.98 7.18
N ASN A 47 -2.68 7.55 5.99
CA ASN A 47 -3.70 7.13 5.02
C ASN A 47 -3.22 5.89 4.26
N ILE A 48 -3.74 4.73 4.61
CA ILE A 48 -3.43 3.43 3.98
C ILE A 48 -3.94 3.37 2.53
N ASN A 49 -4.99 4.13 2.22
CA ASN A 49 -5.62 4.20 0.90
C ASN A 49 -5.17 5.44 0.11
N GLN A 50 -4.01 6.02 0.46
CA GLN A 50 -3.55 7.24 -0.19
C GLN A 50 -3.29 6.99 -1.68
N LEU A 51 -3.92 7.79 -2.54
CA LEU A 51 -3.76 7.64 -3.98
C LEU A 51 -2.55 8.42 -4.50
N ASP A 52 -1.80 7.80 -5.40
CA ASP A 52 -0.78 8.46 -6.20
C ASP A 52 -1.40 9.37 -7.29
N HIS A 53 -0.55 10.02 -8.11
CA HIS A 53 -1.03 10.89 -9.20
C HIS A 53 -1.79 10.12 -10.30
N GLN A 54 -1.62 8.81 -10.37
CA GLN A 54 -2.34 7.93 -11.29
C GLN A 54 -3.61 7.34 -10.65
N GLY A 55 -3.95 7.76 -9.42
CA GLY A 55 -5.12 7.26 -8.70
C GLY A 55 -4.96 5.84 -8.17
N ARG A 56 -3.72 5.36 -8.02
CA ARG A 56 -3.39 4.01 -7.52
C ARG A 56 -3.14 4.06 -6.01
N PRO A 57 -3.78 3.20 -5.21
CA PRO A 57 -3.45 3.03 -3.80
C PRO A 57 -2.20 2.15 -3.61
N PRO A 58 -1.57 2.15 -2.41
CA PRO A 58 -0.38 1.32 -2.13
C PRO A 58 -0.66 -0.17 -2.32
N LEU A 59 -1.88 -0.63 -1.97
CA LEU A 59 -2.31 -2.00 -2.17
C LEU A 59 -2.27 -2.43 -3.64
N TYR A 60 -2.60 -1.51 -4.56
CA TYR A 60 -2.51 -1.76 -5.99
C TYR A 60 -1.06 -1.97 -6.41
N VAL A 61 -0.14 -1.12 -5.93
CA VAL A 61 1.28 -1.23 -6.27
C VAL A 61 1.89 -2.54 -5.76
N ALA A 62 1.50 -3.00 -4.57
CA ALA A 62 1.88 -4.33 -4.08
C ALA A 62 1.34 -5.46 -4.99
N ALA A 63 0.09 -5.36 -5.43
CA ALA A 63 -0.51 -6.35 -6.31
C ALA A 63 0.13 -6.37 -7.71
N GLU A 64 0.44 -5.19 -8.27
CA GLU A 64 1.17 -5.01 -9.53
C GLU A 64 2.58 -5.59 -9.45
N SER A 65 3.26 -5.40 -8.31
CA SER A 65 4.60 -5.92 -8.06
C SER A 65 4.63 -7.42 -7.71
N GLY A 66 3.46 -8.07 -7.59
CA GLY A 66 3.35 -9.49 -7.24
C GLY A 66 3.60 -9.80 -5.77
N GLN A 67 3.57 -8.81 -4.88
CA GLN A 67 3.89 -8.93 -3.46
C GLN A 67 2.69 -9.42 -2.67
N VAL A 68 2.41 -10.73 -2.74
CA VAL A 68 1.10 -11.22 -2.33
C VAL A 68 0.90 -11.28 -0.82
N GLU A 69 1.96 -11.53 -0.07
CA GLU A 69 1.98 -11.49 1.40
C GLU A 69 1.66 -10.07 1.90
N THR A 70 2.24 -9.07 1.26
CA THR A 70 1.96 -7.65 1.52
C THR A 70 0.53 -7.26 1.20
N VAL A 71 -0.01 -7.75 0.08
CA VAL A 71 -1.42 -7.56 -0.28
C VAL A 71 -2.35 -8.17 0.77
N LYS A 72 -2.04 -9.37 1.28
CA LYS A 72 -2.82 -10.00 2.35
C LYS A 72 -2.79 -9.17 3.63
N VAL A 73 -1.62 -8.74 4.08
CA VAL A 73 -1.46 -7.98 5.32
C VAL A 73 -2.14 -6.62 5.21
N LEU A 74 -1.91 -5.86 4.13
CA LEU A 74 -2.56 -4.56 3.91
C LEU A 74 -4.09 -4.67 3.91
N LYS A 75 -4.65 -5.70 3.24
CA LYS A 75 -6.10 -5.89 3.20
C LYS A 75 -6.67 -6.42 4.52
N LYS A 76 -6.03 -7.40 5.15
CA LYS A 76 -6.55 -8.06 6.35
C LYS A 76 -6.32 -7.25 7.62
N THR A 77 -5.12 -6.70 7.78
CA THR A 77 -4.69 -5.98 8.99
C THR A 77 -5.13 -4.52 8.94
N TYR A 78 -4.95 -3.86 7.80
CA TYR A 78 -5.16 -2.42 7.68
C TYR A 78 -6.44 -2.04 6.93
N LYS A 79 -7.26 -3.03 6.55
CA LYS A 79 -8.49 -2.84 5.74
C LYS A 79 -8.26 -1.95 4.52
N ALA A 80 -7.09 -2.09 3.89
CA ALA A 80 -6.75 -1.33 2.70
C ALA A 80 -7.70 -1.68 1.56
N ASP A 81 -8.21 -0.65 0.89
CA ASP A 81 -9.06 -0.77 -0.28
C ASP A 81 -8.19 -0.74 -1.53
N ILE A 82 -8.51 -1.64 -2.47
CA ILE A 82 -7.91 -1.62 -3.81
C ILE A 82 -8.66 -0.65 -4.73
N GLU A 83 -9.67 0.04 -4.21
CA GLU A 83 -10.49 0.94 -5.01
C GLU A 83 -9.65 2.11 -5.53
N MET A 84 -9.52 2.15 -6.84
CA MET A 84 -8.91 3.24 -7.57
C MET A 84 -9.98 4.22 -8.00
N ARG A 85 -9.58 5.49 -8.16
CA ARG A 85 -10.47 6.53 -8.71
C ARG A 85 -10.81 6.27 -10.18
N ASP A 86 -9.94 5.56 -10.90
CA ASP A 86 -10.11 5.30 -12.33
C ASP A 86 -10.96 4.04 -12.59
N SER A 87 -12.04 4.22 -13.35
CA SER A 87 -13.07 3.21 -13.61
C SER A 87 -12.59 2.09 -14.55
N GLN A 88 -11.67 2.39 -15.47
CA GLN A 88 -11.14 1.45 -16.45
C GLN A 88 -10.14 0.48 -15.81
N THR A 89 -9.38 0.97 -14.83
CA THR A 89 -8.38 0.17 -14.09
C THR A 89 -9.01 -0.68 -12.97
N ARG A 90 -10.25 -0.40 -12.56
CA ARG A 90 -11.01 -1.21 -11.58
C ARG A 90 -11.23 -2.67 -12.02
N LEU A 91 -11.44 -2.91 -13.31
CA LEU A 91 -11.53 -4.26 -13.86
C LEU A 91 -10.15 -4.95 -13.88
N TYR A 92 -9.09 -4.20 -14.17
CA TYR A 92 -7.72 -4.69 -14.20
C TYR A 92 -7.19 -5.05 -12.80
N SER A 93 -7.55 -4.29 -11.76
CA SER A 93 -7.12 -4.56 -10.39
C SER A 93 -7.69 -5.87 -9.85
N ALA A 94 -8.94 -6.21 -10.19
CA ALA A 94 -9.54 -7.51 -9.86
C ALA A 94 -8.81 -8.67 -10.56
N VAL A 95 -8.43 -8.51 -11.82
CA VAL A 95 -7.68 -9.52 -12.58
C VAL A 95 -6.25 -9.68 -12.06
N LEU A 96 -5.57 -8.60 -11.70
CA LEU A 96 -4.27 -8.61 -11.03
C LEU A 96 -4.36 -9.31 -9.68
N TYR A 97 -5.38 -9.02 -8.88
CA TYR A 97 -5.62 -9.68 -7.60
C TYR A 97 -5.92 -11.17 -7.78
N MET A 98 -6.70 -11.56 -8.80
CA MET A 98 -6.93 -12.96 -9.16
C MET A 98 -5.63 -13.65 -9.61
N LYS A 99 -4.76 -12.97 -10.38
CA LYS A 99 -3.44 -13.49 -10.74
C LYS A 99 -2.53 -13.66 -9.51
N ALA A 100 -2.46 -12.66 -8.63
CA ALA A 100 -1.65 -12.70 -7.42
C ALA A 100 -2.13 -13.82 -6.46
N THR A 101 -3.44 -13.95 -6.26
CA THR A 101 -4.03 -15.05 -5.47
C THR A 101 -3.89 -16.42 -6.14
N ARG A 102 -3.86 -16.48 -7.47
CA ARG A 102 -3.60 -17.73 -8.21
C ARG A 102 -2.13 -18.13 -8.15
N LEU A 103 -1.21 -17.17 -8.13
CA LEU A 103 0.22 -17.40 -7.87
C LEU A 103 0.46 -17.91 -6.44
N LEU A 104 -0.26 -17.37 -5.45
CA LEU A 104 -0.22 -17.87 -4.08
C LEU A 104 -0.64 -19.34 -3.95
N ARG A 105 -1.70 -19.76 -4.66
CA ARG A 105 -2.11 -21.17 -4.67
C ARG A 105 -1.05 -22.09 -5.28
N LYS A 106 -0.22 -21.55 -6.18
CA LYS A 106 0.79 -22.32 -6.90
C LYS A 106 2.11 -22.45 -6.13
N HIS A 107 2.43 -21.52 -5.24
CA HIS A 107 3.63 -21.56 -4.39
C HIS A 107 3.45 -22.35 -3.08
N LEU A 108 2.23 -22.81 -2.79
CA LEU A 108 1.88 -23.61 -1.61
C LEU A 108 1.67 -25.12 -1.92
N GLN A 109 2.08 -25.58 -3.11
CA GLN A 109 2.09 -27.00 -3.50
C GLN A 109 3.51 -27.45 -3.84
#